data_AF-A0A0Q7WIA7-F1
#
_entry.id   AF-A0A0Q7WIA7-F1
#
_cell.length_a   1.000
_cell.length_b   1.000
_cell.length_c   1.000
_cell.angle_alpha   90.00
_cell.angle_beta   90.00
_cell.angle_gamma   90.00
#
_symmetry.space_group_name_H-M   'P 1'
#
loop_
_entity.id
_entity.type
_entity.pdbx_description
1 polymer ?
#
loop_
_entity_poly.entity_id
_entity_poly.type
_entity_poly.pdbx_seq_one_letter_code
_entity_poly.pdbx_strand_id
1 'polypeptide(L)'
;MAVTQLTTSWLGYDQATEKIAFWDGVKYRPLQEAAGYAAAEHTHAIDEVSGLPEALDAKLPVAGGTITGNLGVGGAAADDTNRLAVTTPAVLFNRETDDIRAIVNKQAAGNTASFLFQTGFSGRAEIGLTGDDDFHFKVSLDGSTFHEGLVIDAATGAVRPQARNVADMPSAAGRDGFLMLVWDGDAGAKCLAVSDGSTWRRIALGATISAS
;
A
#
# COMPACT_ATOMS: atom_id res chain seq x y z
N MET A 1 -73.27 -62.68 3.98
CA MET A 1 -72.64 -61.48 4.57
C MET A 1 -72.02 -60.72 3.39
N ALA A 2 -72.67 -59.65 2.95
CA ALA A 2 -72.27 -58.93 1.72
C ALA A 2 -71.05 -58.05 2.01
N VAL A 3 -69.96 -58.26 1.29
CA VAL A 3 -68.84 -57.31 1.26
C VAL A 3 -69.21 -56.26 0.22
N THR A 4 -69.60 -55.08 0.69
CA THR A 4 -69.83 -53.90 -0.16
C THR A 4 -68.48 -53.49 -0.75
N GLN A 5 -68.27 -53.76 -2.04
CA GLN A 5 -67.06 -53.40 -2.76
C GLN A 5 -66.98 -51.87 -2.86
N LEU A 6 -65.94 -51.26 -2.28
CA LEU A 6 -65.68 -49.82 -2.37
C LEU A 6 -65.46 -49.45 -3.85
N THR A 7 -66.33 -48.60 -4.41
CA THR A 7 -66.43 -48.27 -5.84
C THR A 7 -65.38 -47.29 -6.37
N THR A 8 -64.44 -46.83 -5.54
CA THR A 8 -63.25 -46.13 -6.01
C THR A 8 -62.06 -46.53 -5.14
N SER A 9 -61.38 -47.61 -5.52
CA SER A 9 -60.11 -47.92 -4.90
C SER A 9 -59.12 -46.85 -5.34
N TRP A 10 -58.67 -46.01 -4.40
CA TRP A 10 -57.58 -45.05 -4.62
C TRP A 10 -56.27 -45.72 -5.08
N LEU A 11 -56.25 -47.05 -5.02
CA LEU A 11 -55.21 -47.96 -5.49
C LEU A 11 -55.80 -48.87 -6.59
N GLY A 12 -55.13 -48.96 -7.73
CA GLY A 12 -55.42 -49.88 -8.82
C GLY A 12 -54.23 -50.81 -9.07
N TYR A 13 -54.45 -51.94 -9.73
CA TYR A 13 -53.38 -52.81 -10.22
C TYR A 13 -53.46 -52.85 -11.75
N ASP A 14 -52.39 -52.41 -12.40
CA ASP A 14 -52.26 -52.50 -13.85
C ASP A 14 -51.73 -53.90 -14.22
N GLN A 15 -52.61 -54.74 -14.79
CA GLN A 15 -52.26 -56.10 -15.19
C GLN A 15 -51.29 -56.17 -16.37
N ALA A 16 -51.18 -55.12 -17.18
CA ALA A 16 -50.26 -55.10 -18.31
C ALA A 16 -48.82 -54.81 -17.88
N THR A 17 -48.65 -54.01 -16.82
CA THR A 17 -47.33 -53.68 -16.26
C THR A 17 -47.03 -54.39 -14.95
N GLU A 18 -47.99 -55.15 -14.43
CA GLU A 18 -47.96 -55.86 -13.15
C GLU A 18 -47.65 -54.97 -11.94
N LYS A 19 -48.07 -53.69 -11.97
CA LYS A 19 -47.74 -52.69 -10.94
C LYS A 19 -48.97 -52.13 -10.22
N ILE A 20 -48.78 -51.77 -8.96
CA ILE A 20 -49.76 -50.97 -8.21
C ILE A 20 -49.70 -49.51 -8.70
N ALA A 21 -50.85 -48.88 -8.85
CA ALA A 21 -51.03 -47.49 -9.25
C ALA A 21 -51.95 -46.77 -8.26
N PHE A 22 -51.81 -45.46 -8.11
CA PHE A 22 -52.73 -44.65 -7.31
C PHE A 22 -53.54 -43.68 -8.19
N TRP A 23 -54.76 -43.36 -7.78
CA TRP A 23 -55.61 -42.40 -8.47
C TRP A 23 -55.28 -40.97 -8.02
N ASP A 24 -54.86 -40.10 -8.94
CA ASP A 24 -54.50 -38.70 -8.63
C ASP A 24 -55.67 -37.71 -8.77
N GLY A 25 -56.87 -38.20 -9.06
CA GLY A 25 -58.06 -37.40 -9.38
C GLY A 25 -58.41 -37.37 -10.87
N VAL A 26 -57.49 -37.74 -11.77
CA VAL A 26 -57.67 -37.68 -13.23
C VAL A 26 -57.30 -39.00 -13.91
N LYS A 27 -56.23 -39.67 -13.47
CA LYS A 27 -55.82 -40.98 -13.99
C LYS A 27 -55.12 -41.82 -12.93
N TYR A 28 -55.08 -43.12 -13.14
CA TYR A 28 -54.18 -43.99 -12.39
C TYR A 28 -52.74 -43.70 -12.81
N ARG A 29 -51.90 -43.33 -11.83
CA ARG A 29 -50.45 -43.18 -12.03
C ARG A 29 -49.74 -44.35 -11.36
N PRO A 30 -48.72 -44.94 -11.99
CA PRO A 30 -47.96 -46.00 -11.36
C PRO A 30 -47.40 -45.50 -10.03
N LEU A 31 -47.47 -46.33 -9.01
CA LEU A 31 -46.73 -46.11 -7.78
C LEU A 31 -45.25 -46.27 -8.14
N GLN A 32 -44.60 -45.16 -8.47
CA GLN A 32 -43.18 -45.17 -8.75
C GLN A 32 -42.48 -45.35 -7.40
N GLU A 33 -41.93 -46.54 -7.18
CA GLU A 33 -40.85 -46.70 -6.21
C GLU A 33 -39.83 -45.61 -6.56
N ALA A 34 -39.51 -44.73 -5.60
CA ALA A 34 -38.60 -43.61 -5.84
C ALA A 34 -37.39 -44.17 -6.60
N ALA A 35 -37.17 -43.70 -7.83
CA ALA A 35 -36.18 -44.29 -8.72
C ALA A 35 -34.78 -43.97 -8.19
N GLY A 36 -34.33 -44.75 -7.21
CA GLY A 36 -33.23 -44.40 -6.32
C GLY A 36 -33.55 -43.16 -5.48
N TYR A 37 -33.14 -43.17 -4.21
CA TYR A 37 -32.82 -41.89 -3.58
C TYR A 37 -31.71 -41.21 -4.40
N ALA A 38 -31.58 -39.89 -4.31
CA ALA A 38 -30.38 -39.23 -4.81
C ALA A 38 -29.14 -39.97 -4.29
N ALA A 39 -28.11 -40.11 -5.13
CA ALA A 39 -26.88 -40.80 -4.74
C ALA A 39 -26.37 -40.22 -3.40
N ALA A 40 -26.00 -41.11 -2.48
CA ALA A 40 -25.53 -40.71 -1.15
C ALA A 40 -24.34 -39.74 -1.22
N GLU A 41 -23.56 -39.82 -2.30
CA GLU A 41 -22.58 -38.82 -2.69
C GLU A 41 -22.86 -38.36 -4.13
N HIS A 42 -22.83 -37.05 -4.34
CA HIS A 42 -22.87 -36.42 -5.66
C HIS A 42 -22.04 -35.13 -5.63
N THR A 43 -21.74 -34.59 -6.81
CA THR A 43 -21.00 -33.34 -6.98
C THR A 43 -21.88 -32.29 -7.62
N HIS A 44 -21.67 -31.04 -7.23
CA HIS A 44 -22.24 -29.89 -7.91
C HIS A 44 -21.15 -29.14 -8.67
N ALA A 45 -21.49 -28.69 -9.87
CA ALA A 45 -20.65 -27.76 -10.59
C ALA A 45 -20.87 -26.34 -10.03
N ILE A 46 -19.84 -25.49 -10.11
CA ILE A 46 -19.89 -24.17 -9.46
C ILE A 46 -20.94 -23.23 -10.08
N ASP A 47 -21.25 -23.43 -11.36
CA ASP A 47 -22.27 -22.73 -12.13
C ASP A 47 -23.71 -23.10 -11.74
N GLU A 48 -23.89 -24.18 -10.96
CA GLU A 48 -25.20 -24.54 -10.39
C GLU A 48 -25.62 -23.63 -9.23
N VAL A 49 -24.69 -22.83 -8.69
CA VAL A 49 -24.95 -21.83 -7.65
C VAL A 49 -24.85 -20.43 -8.23
N SER A 50 -26.02 -19.83 -8.52
CA SER A 50 -26.12 -18.48 -9.06
C SER A 50 -25.33 -17.46 -8.22
N GLY A 51 -24.43 -16.72 -8.86
CA GLY A 51 -23.61 -15.68 -8.22
C GLY A 51 -22.32 -16.18 -7.55
N LEU A 52 -22.12 -17.49 -7.43
CA LEU A 52 -20.91 -18.07 -6.84
C LEU A 52 -19.65 -17.86 -7.71
N PRO A 53 -19.70 -18.03 -9.05
CA PRO A 53 -18.55 -17.73 -9.90
C PRO A 53 -18.10 -16.28 -9.77
N GLU A 54 -19.03 -15.31 -9.85
CA GLU A 54 -18.71 -13.89 -9.76
C GLU A 54 -18.16 -13.52 -8.37
N ALA A 55 -18.73 -14.09 -7.30
CA ALA A 55 -18.27 -13.86 -5.94
C ALA A 55 -16.85 -14.41 -5.70
N LEU A 56 -16.51 -15.55 -6.32
CA LEU A 56 -15.20 -16.17 -6.22
C LEU A 56 -14.16 -15.43 -7.07
N ASP A 57 -14.53 -15.03 -8.29
CA ASP A 57 -13.66 -14.25 -9.19
C ASP A 57 -13.30 -12.87 -8.60
N ALA A 58 -14.15 -12.34 -7.73
CA ALA A 58 -13.88 -11.12 -6.96
C ALA A 58 -12.87 -11.33 -5.80
N LYS A 59 -12.47 -12.56 -5.48
CA LYS A 59 -11.49 -12.87 -4.43
C LYS A 59 -10.11 -13.09 -5.04
N LEU A 60 -9.08 -12.60 -4.37
CA LEU A 60 -7.71 -12.94 -4.72
C LEU A 60 -7.45 -14.42 -4.39
N PRO A 61 -6.81 -15.21 -5.27
CA PRO A 61 -6.49 -16.60 -4.98
C PRO A 61 -5.57 -16.76 -3.78
N VAL A 62 -5.74 -17.83 -3.01
CA VAL A 62 -4.91 -18.14 -1.82
C VAL A 62 -3.44 -18.39 -2.18
N ALA A 63 -3.17 -18.91 -3.38
CA ALA A 63 -1.84 -19.09 -3.92
C ALA A 63 -1.19 -17.78 -4.41
N GLY A 64 -1.91 -16.65 -4.28
CA GLY A 64 -1.49 -15.34 -4.74
C GLY A 64 -2.07 -14.97 -6.11
N GLY A 65 -1.85 -13.71 -6.50
CA GLY A 65 -2.28 -13.15 -7.77
C GLY A 65 -1.74 -11.73 -7.95
N THR A 66 -1.99 -11.14 -9.11
CA THR A 66 -1.60 -9.75 -9.38
C THR A 66 -2.66 -8.79 -8.85
N ILE A 67 -2.25 -7.80 -8.06
CA ILE A 67 -3.11 -6.67 -7.69
C ILE A 67 -2.95 -5.60 -8.78
N THR A 68 -3.92 -5.52 -9.69
CA THR A 68 -3.91 -4.55 -10.80
C THR A 68 -4.67 -3.26 -10.48
N GLY A 69 -5.49 -3.25 -9.43
CA GLY A 69 -6.25 -2.09 -8.94
C GLY A 69 -5.56 -1.34 -7.80
N ASN A 70 -6.34 -0.57 -7.05
CA ASN A 70 -5.87 0.21 -5.91
C ASN A 70 -6.01 -0.61 -4.62
N LEU A 71 -5.02 -0.56 -3.73
CA LEU A 71 -4.98 -1.32 -2.48
C LEU A 71 -5.03 -0.38 -1.27
N GLY A 72 -6.16 -0.39 -0.57
CA GLY A 72 -6.33 0.28 0.72
C GLY A 72 -6.16 -0.70 1.88
N VAL A 73 -5.34 -0.35 2.88
CA VAL A 73 -5.12 -1.14 4.10
C VAL A 73 -5.57 -0.34 5.32
N GLY A 74 -6.28 -0.98 6.26
CA GLY A 74 -6.72 -0.34 7.51
C GLY A 74 -7.85 0.69 7.36
N GLY A 75 -8.64 0.60 6.27
CA GLY A 75 -9.72 1.56 5.98
C GLY A 75 -9.27 2.76 5.15
N ALA A 76 -8.03 2.77 4.65
CA ALA A 76 -7.57 3.78 3.71
C ALA A 76 -8.34 3.72 2.37
N ALA A 77 -8.65 4.88 1.81
CA ALA A 77 -9.14 5.02 0.44
C ALA A 77 -7.95 5.23 -0.50
N ALA A 78 -7.62 4.21 -1.29
CA ALA A 78 -6.57 4.30 -2.31
C ALA A 78 -7.12 4.93 -3.60
N ASP A 79 -6.29 5.72 -4.29
CA ASP A 79 -6.65 6.48 -5.48
C ASP A 79 -5.58 6.31 -6.59
N ASP A 80 -5.78 6.94 -7.75
CA ASP A 80 -4.87 6.79 -8.91
C ASP A 80 -3.47 7.37 -8.65
N THR A 81 -3.31 8.22 -7.63
CA THR A 81 -2.02 8.73 -7.18
C THR A 81 -1.42 7.81 -6.11
N ASN A 82 -2.18 7.51 -5.06
CA ASN A 82 -1.81 6.64 -3.95
C ASN A 82 -2.41 5.24 -4.14
N ARG A 83 -1.91 4.53 -5.16
CA ARG A 83 -2.42 3.19 -5.50
C ARG A 83 -2.21 2.16 -4.40
N LEU A 84 -1.26 2.39 -3.50
CA LEU A 84 -1.17 1.75 -2.19
C LEU A 84 -1.39 2.81 -1.12
N ALA A 85 -2.49 2.71 -0.37
CA ALA A 85 -2.80 3.61 0.73
C ALA A 85 -2.96 2.81 2.04
N VAL A 86 -2.41 3.33 3.13
CA VAL A 86 -2.40 2.65 4.43
C VAL A 86 -2.84 3.61 5.53
N THR A 87 -3.87 3.24 6.29
CA THR A 87 -4.39 4.00 7.44
C THR A 87 -4.33 3.09 8.65
N THR A 88 -3.16 3.02 9.29
CA THR A 88 -2.90 2.17 10.45
C THR A 88 -1.96 2.89 11.42
N PRO A 89 -1.87 2.45 12.69
CA PRO A 89 -0.91 3.03 13.64
C PRO A 89 0.57 2.81 13.26
N ALA A 90 0.88 1.76 12.51
CA ALA A 90 2.24 1.43 12.08
C ALA A 90 2.26 0.56 10.80
N VAL A 91 3.38 0.59 10.08
CA VAL A 91 3.71 -0.30 8.97
C VAL A 91 5.03 -0.99 9.29
N LEU A 92 5.04 -2.32 9.35
CA LEU A 92 6.24 -3.12 9.60
C LEU A 92 6.68 -3.81 8.31
N PHE A 93 7.90 -3.51 7.88
CA PHE A 93 8.61 -4.27 6.85
C PHE A 93 9.68 -5.12 7.52
N ASN A 94 9.54 -6.43 7.48
CA ASN A 94 10.46 -7.34 8.16
C ASN A 94 11.13 -8.29 7.16
N ARG A 95 12.46 -8.34 7.22
CA ARG A 95 13.29 -9.35 6.54
C ARG A 95 13.00 -10.75 7.08
N GLU A 96 13.11 -11.77 6.25
CA GLU A 96 13.02 -13.15 6.73
C GLU A 96 14.36 -13.60 7.31
N THR A 97 15.33 -13.91 6.43
CA THR A 97 16.62 -14.52 6.79
C THR A 97 17.82 -13.59 6.59
N ASP A 98 17.81 -12.77 5.55
CA ASP A 98 18.95 -11.96 5.13
C ASP A 98 18.55 -10.47 5.07
N ASP A 99 18.73 -9.81 3.92
CA ASP A 99 18.48 -8.39 3.74
C ASP A 99 16.99 -8.06 3.47
N ILE A 100 16.62 -6.81 3.78
CA ILE A 100 15.46 -6.15 3.21
C ILE A 100 15.90 -4.87 2.50
N ARG A 101 15.35 -4.60 1.32
CA ARG A 101 15.60 -3.39 0.53
C ARG A 101 14.28 -2.79 0.08
N ALA A 102 14.07 -1.51 0.37
CA ALA A 102 13.02 -0.72 -0.27
C ALA A 102 13.64 0.05 -1.43
N ILE A 103 13.20 -0.24 -2.65
CA ILE A 103 13.75 0.35 -3.87
C ILE A 103 12.75 1.37 -4.40
N VAL A 104 13.19 2.64 -4.48
CA VAL A 104 12.39 3.75 -4.99
C VAL A 104 13.12 4.33 -6.19
N ASN A 105 12.55 4.16 -7.38
CA ASN A 105 13.15 4.62 -8.63
C ASN A 105 12.42 5.85 -9.16
N LYS A 106 13.20 6.84 -9.60
CA LYS A 106 12.72 7.98 -10.37
C LYS A 106 12.94 7.74 -11.87
N GLN A 107 12.13 8.37 -12.72
CA GLN A 107 12.15 8.15 -14.17
C GLN A 107 13.35 8.81 -14.86
N ALA A 108 13.73 10.02 -14.43
CA ALA A 108 14.90 10.76 -14.91
C ALA A 108 15.54 11.56 -13.77
N ALA A 109 16.73 12.12 -14.03
CA ALA A 109 17.50 12.87 -13.03
C ALA A 109 16.71 14.00 -12.38
N GLY A 110 15.91 14.74 -13.15
CA GLY A 110 15.10 15.86 -12.64
C GLY A 110 13.85 15.47 -11.84
N ASN A 111 13.51 14.18 -11.74
CA ASN A 111 12.36 13.71 -10.96
C ASN A 111 12.72 13.48 -9.49
N THR A 112 11.70 13.15 -8.70
CA THR A 112 11.82 12.89 -7.27
C THR A 112 11.65 11.41 -6.95
N ALA A 113 12.54 10.88 -6.10
CA ALA A 113 12.39 9.61 -5.38
C ALA A 113 12.75 9.87 -3.91
N SER A 114 11.75 9.94 -3.05
CA SER A 114 11.91 10.41 -1.66
C SER A 114 10.93 9.76 -0.68
N PHE A 115 11.22 9.95 0.60
CA PHE A 115 10.26 9.79 1.69
C PHE A 115 9.82 11.17 2.17
N LEU A 116 8.52 11.44 2.11
CA LEU A 116 7.89 12.67 2.58
C LEU A 116 7.22 12.44 3.93
N PHE A 117 7.63 13.21 4.93
CA PHE A 117 7.08 13.20 6.29
C PHE A 117 6.11 14.38 6.44
N GLN A 118 4.92 14.13 7.00
CA GLN A 118 3.83 15.10 7.02
C GLN A 118 3.16 15.21 8.39
N THR A 119 2.48 16.33 8.62
CA THR A 119 1.50 16.50 9.71
C THR A 119 0.25 17.14 9.12
N GLY A 120 -0.91 16.51 9.31
CA GLY A 120 -2.18 17.02 8.78
C GLY A 120 -2.15 17.26 7.26
N PHE A 121 -1.59 16.32 6.49
CA PHE A 121 -1.44 16.40 5.03
C PHE A 121 -0.57 17.56 4.53
N SER A 122 0.26 18.15 5.40
CA SER A 122 1.20 19.21 5.03
C SER A 122 2.64 18.70 5.23
N GLY A 123 3.47 18.86 4.19
CA GLY A 123 4.87 18.43 4.18
C GLY A 123 5.70 19.07 5.30
N ARG A 124 6.54 18.28 5.98
CA ARG A 124 7.39 18.77 7.09
C ARG A 124 8.87 18.44 6.88
N ALA A 125 9.15 17.27 6.33
CA ALA A 125 10.50 16.89 5.95
C ALA A 125 10.45 15.98 4.72
N GLU A 126 11.49 16.04 3.90
CA GLU A 126 11.66 15.18 2.73
C GLU A 126 13.12 14.77 2.61
N ILE A 127 13.36 13.48 2.38
CA ILE A 127 14.70 12.90 2.21
C ILE A 127 14.70 12.02 0.97
N GLY A 128 15.68 12.21 0.10
CA GLY A 128 15.79 11.45 -1.14
C GLY A 128 16.49 12.20 -2.26
N LEU A 129 16.33 11.68 -3.47
CA LEU A 129 16.75 12.32 -4.72
C LEU A 129 15.62 13.27 -5.13
N THR A 130 15.80 14.58 -4.93
CA THR A 130 14.68 15.55 -4.96
C THR A 130 14.94 16.67 -5.97
N GLY A 131 14.97 16.31 -7.26
CA GLY A 131 15.16 17.23 -8.38
C GLY A 131 16.49 17.09 -9.12
N ASP A 132 17.41 16.26 -8.61
CA ASP A 132 18.66 15.85 -9.24
C ASP A 132 19.13 14.51 -8.61
N ASP A 133 20.35 14.07 -8.95
CA ASP A 133 20.94 12.81 -8.47
C ASP A 133 21.71 12.92 -7.14
N ASP A 134 21.82 14.12 -6.54
CA ASP A 134 22.37 14.28 -5.20
C ASP A 134 21.36 13.78 -4.14
N PHE A 135 21.86 13.46 -2.95
CA PHE A 135 21.01 13.01 -1.84
C PHE A 135 20.71 14.16 -0.87
N HIS A 136 19.43 14.50 -0.72
CA HIS A 136 18.99 15.70 -0.01
C HIS A 136 18.30 15.39 1.31
N PHE A 137 18.41 16.34 2.24
CA PHE A 137 17.63 16.38 3.48
C PHE A 137 16.99 17.76 3.58
N LYS A 138 15.68 17.81 3.34
CA LYS A 138 14.89 19.04 3.29
C LYS A 138 13.87 19.08 4.43
N VAL A 139 13.60 20.28 4.95
CA VAL A 139 12.55 20.53 5.94
C VAL A 139 11.67 21.70 5.52
N SER A 140 10.41 21.67 5.93
CA SER A 140 9.44 22.71 5.61
C SER A 140 8.58 23.04 6.83
N LEU A 141 8.36 24.34 7.04
CA LEU A 141 7.48 24.83 8.10
C LEU A 141 6.01 24.87 7.63
N ASP A 142 5.78 25.23 6.36
CA ASP A 142 4.47 25.52 5.77
C ASP A 142 3.95 24.39 4.87
N GLY A 143 4.80 23.43 4.48
CA GLY A 143 4.51 22.35 3.55
C GLY A 143 4.57 22.74 2.07
N SER A 144 5.00 23.96 1.75
CA SER A 144 5.20 24.43 0.38
C SER A 144 6.63 24.90 0.13
N THR A 145 7.23 25.56 1.11
CA THR A 145 8.61 26.06 1.06
C THR A 145 9.52 25.06 1.76
N PHE A 146 10.36 24.36 1.00
CA PHE A 146 11.35 23.45 1.54
C PHE A 146 12.72 24.13 1.64
N HIS A 147 13.36 24.00 2.79
CA HIS A 147 14.71 24.45 3.07
C HIS A 147 15.65 23.24 3.06
N GLU A 148 16.72 23.33 2.28
CA GLU A 148 17.81 22.35 2.28
C GLU A 148 18.58 22.44 3.60
N GLY A 149 18.69 21.32 4.32
CA GLY A 149 19.54 21.19 5.50
C GLY A 149 20.96 20.76 5.11
N LEU A 150 21.07 19.66 4.36
CA LEU A 150 22.33 19.17 3.79
C LEU A 150 22.09 18.42 2.48
N VAL A 151 23.10 18.46 1.63
CA VAL A 151 23.16 17.71 0.37
C VAL A 151 24.40 16.82 0.39
N ILE A 152 24.29 15.60 -0.10
CA ILE A 152 25.44 14.70 -0.35
C ILE A 152 25.62 14.60 -1.86
N ASP A 153 26.77 15.05 -2.35
CA ASP A 153 27.12 15.10 -3.76
C ASP A 153 27.23 13.68 -4.36
N ALA A 154 26.53 13.45 -5.46
CA ALA A 154 26.46 12.13 -6.10
C ALA A 154 27.79 11.65 -6.67
N ALA A 155 28.66 12.56 -7.10
CA ALA A 155 29.93 12.24 -7.75
C ALA A 155 31.04 11.90 -6.73
N THR A 156 31.01 12.52 -5.56
CA THR A 156 32.12 12.50 -4.59
C THR A 156 31.73 11.95 -3.22
N GLY A 157 30.44 11.90 -2.89
CA GLY A 157 29.95 11.60 -1.54
C GLY A 157 30.20 12.72 -0.53
N ALA A 158 30.65 13.91 -0.97
CA ALA A 158 30.93 15.02 -0.09
C ALA A 158 29.64 15.63 0.47
N VAL A 159 29.65 15.93 1.77
CA VAL A 159 28.53 16.59 2.45
C VAL A 159 28.66 18.11 2.33
N ARG A 160 27.61 18.75 1.84
CA ARG A 160 27.47 20.22 1.77
C ARG A 160 26.33 20.67 2.69
N PRO A 161 26.62 21.36 3.81
CA PRO A 161 25.57 21.98 4.60
C PRO A 161 24.95 23.16 3.83
N GLN A 162 23.80 23.63 4.29
CA GLN A 162 23.18 24.84 3.75
C GLN A 162 24.19 26.00 3.68
N ALA A 163 24.18 26.72 2.55
CA ALA A 163 25.06 27.85 2.32
C ALA A 163 24.29 29.17 2.20
N ARG A 164 24.82 30.24 2.79
CA ARG A 164 24.25 31.60 2.76
C ARG A 164 25.35 32.64 2.58
N ASN A 165 24.98 33.83 2.12
CA ASN A 165 25.83 35.01 2.35
C ASN A 165 25.58 35.53 3.77
N VAL A 166 26.52 36.30 4.33
CA VAL A 166 26.38 36.93 5.66
C VAL A 166 25.09 37.72 5.77
N ALA A 167 24.70 38.43 4.71
CA ALA A 167 23.47 39.23 4.66
C ALA A 167 22.18 38.40 4.79
N ASP A 168 22.22 37.13 4.37
CA ASP A 168 21.07 36.22 4.36
C ASP A 168 21.08 35.24 5.56
N MET A 169 22.04 35.41 6.47
CA MET A 169 22.14 34.56 7.66
C MET A 169 20.94 34.81 8.59
N PRO A 170 20.29 33.75 9.10
CA PRO A 170 19.27 33.91 10.11
C PRO A 170 19.89 34.41 11.42
N SER A 171 19.07 34.99 12.30
CA SER A 171 19.53 35.41 13.63
C SER A 171 20.14 34.22 14.39
N ALA A 172 21.33 34.40 14.96
CA ALA A 172 21.96 33.40 15.83
C ALA A 172 21.21 33.18 17.16
N ALA A 173 20.37 34.14 17.56
CA ALA A 173 19.62 34.08 18.80
C ALA A 173 18.73 32.82 18.86
N GLY A 174 18.92 32.01 19.91
CA GLY A 174 18.16 30.77 20.14
C GLY A 174 18.57 29.61 19.22
N ARG A 175 19.70 29.72 18.51
CA ARG A 175 20.23 28.70 17.59
C ARG A 175 21.61 28.20 18.02
N ASP A 176 21.80 27.95 19.31
CA ASP A 176 23.08 27.45 19.82
C ASP A 176 23.45 26.13 19.13
N GLY A 177 24.69 26.02 18.65
CA GLY A 177 25.21 24.86 17.92
C GLY A 177 24.78 24.72 16.47
N PHE A 178 23.99 25.65 15.90
CA PHE A 178 23.63 25.59 14.49
C PHE A 178 24.87 25.78 13.62
N LEU A 179 24.99 24.96 12.57
CA LEU A 179 26.09 24.98 11.62
C LEU A 179 25.63 25.51 10.25
N MET A 180 26.44 26.33 9.60
CA MET A 180 26.14 26.85 8.27
C MET A 180 27.42 27.12 7.47
N LEU A 181 27.41 26.82 6.17
CA LEU A 181 28.45 27.33 5.27
C LEU A 181 28.12 28.79 4.93
N VAL A 182 29.11 29.66 5.01
CA VAL A 182 28.96 31.09 4.69
C VAL A 182 29.91 31.42 3.56
N TRP A 183 29.39 31.96 2.45
CA TRP A 183 30.19 32.22 1.25
C TRP A 183 31.21 33.35 1.42
N ASP A 184 30.89 34.31 2.28
CA ASP A 184 31.59 35.58 2.50
C ASP A 184 31.85 35.87 3.99
N GLY A 185 31.87 34.83 4.84
CA GLY A 185 31.87 34.94 6.30
C GLY A 185 33.22 35.23 6.97
N ASP A 186 34.35 34.96 6.31
CA ASP A 186 35.68 35.21 6.86
C ASP A 186 36.43 36.28 6.08
N ALA A 187 36.26 37.54 6.46
CA ALA A 187 36.79 38.70 5.73
C ALA A 187 36.45 38.68 4.23
N GLY A 188 35.24 38.18 3.88
CA GLY A 188 34.78 38.02 2.50
C GLY A 188 35.09 36.66 1.87
N ALA A 189 35.83 35.77 2.55
CA ALA A 189 36.08 34.40 2.11
C ALA A 189 35.06 33.41 2.68
N LYS A 190 35.02 32.21 2.07
CA LYS A 190 34.16 31.12 2.52
C LYS A 190 34.61 30.61 3.88
N CYS A 191 33.68 30.43 4.80
CA CYS A 191 33.95 29.75 6.07
C CYS A 191 32.77 28.91 6.52
N LEU A 192 33.05 27.89 7.31
CA LEU A 192 32.02 27.25 8.11
C LEU A 192 31.76 28.11 9.35
N ALA A 193 30.51 28.30 9.74
CA ALA A 193 30.13 29.09 10.90
C ALA A 193 29.25 28.27 11.85
N VAL A 194 29.45 28.46 13.15
CA VAL A 194 28.64 27.91 14.23
C VAL A 194 28.01 29.05 15.03
N SER A 195 26.75 28.94 15.39
CA SER A 195 26.10 29.90 16.28
C SER A 195 26.38 29.54 17.75
N ASP A 196 26.77 30.52 18.56
CA ASP A 196 26.92 30.37 20.03
C ASP A 196 25.63 30.69 20.81
N GLY A 197 24.50 30.73 20.10
CA GLY A 197 23.19 31.11 20.64
C GLY A 197 22.96 32.63 20.74
N SER A 198 23.97 33.45 20.46
CA SER A 198 23.88 34.92 20.40
C SER A 198 24.47 35.51 19.12
N THR A 199 25.54 34.92 18.59
CA THR A 199 26.27 35.40 17.41
C THR A 199 26.81 34.22 16.60
N TRP A 200 26.92 34.40 15.28
CA TRP A 200 27.62 33.46 14.42
C TRP A 200 29.14 33.60 14.58
N ARG A 201 29.81 32.51 14.92
CA ARG A 201 31.26 32.39 15.02
C ARG A 201 31.77 31.61 13.83
N ARG A 202 32.77 32.13 13.14
CA ARG A 202 33.51 31.33 12.15
C ARG A 202 34.23 30.18 12.85
N ILE A 203 34.12 28.99 12.28
CA ILE A 203 35.03 27.88 12.56
C ILE A 203 36.27 28.15 11.72
N ALA A 204 37.40 28.43 12.36
CA ALA A 204 38.64 28.77 11.67
C ALA A 204 39.06 27.59 10.76
N LEU A 205 39.13 27.84 9.46
CA LEU A 205 39.70 26.92 8.48
C LEU A 205 41.22 27.13 8.49
N GLY A 206 41.99 26.10 8.86
CA GLY A 206 43.45 26.15 8.96
C GLY A 206 44.11 25.21 7.96
N ALA A 207 45.08 25.73 7.21
CA ALA A 207 45.96 25.07 6.25
C ALA A 207 45.30 24.41 5.01
N THR A 208 45.94 24.59 3.84
CA THR A 208 45.60 23.84 2.63
C THR A 208 45.88 22.36 2.85
N ILE A 209 44.92 21.50 2.53
CA ILE A 209 45.17 20.05 2.44
C ILE A 209 45.99 19.84 1.15
N SER A 210 47.30 19.64 1.28
CA SER A 210 48.15 19.15 0.20
C SER A 210 48.36 17.66 0.36
N ALA A 211 48.30 16.89 -0.74
CA ALA A 211 48.79 15.52 -0.73
C ALA A 211 50.30 15.54 -0.42
N SER A 212 50.75 14.60 0.42
CA SER A 212 52.18 14.33 0.60
C SER A 212 52.79 13.76 -0.67
#